data_AF-C6IQH7-F1
#
_entry.id   AF-C6IQH7-F1
#
_cell.length_a   1.000
_cell.length_b   1.000
_cell.length_c   1.000
_cell.angle_alpha   90.00
_cell.angle_beta   90.00
_cell.angle_gamma   90.00
#
_symmetry.space_group_name_H-M   'P 1'
#
loop_
_entity.id
_entity.type
_entity.pdbx_description
1 polymer ?
#
loop_
_entity_poly.entity_id
_entity_poly.type
_entity_poly.pdbx_seq_one_letter_code
_entity_poly.pdbx_strand_id
1 'polypeptide(L)'
;MAKKAIKSEKLTPFGGIFAMMEQFDSTLSYVIDTTLGLRCRLYGYQYSEIIRSLMSIYFCGGSCIEDVTTHLMPHLSLHPTLRTCSSDTILRAIKELTQENISYTSDTGKNYDFNTADTLNTLLLNCMCAAGQLKEGEMYDVDFDHQFIETEKYDAKHTYKKFLGYRPGVAVIGDLIVGIENSDGNTNVRFHQKDTLKRFFERFEQNNLVINRFRADCGSCSEEIVEEVATHCKTFYIRANRCSSLYNDLFALRGWKRGEINGIEFELNSILVEKWKGKTYRLVIQRRKRMDGELDLWEGEYTYRCILTNDYEPSVREIVEFYNLRGGKERIFDDMNNGFGWSRLPKSFMAENTVFLLLTALIRNFYKVIIQRLDVKRFGPNKTSRIKAFVFRFVSVPAKWIRTSRWYVLNIYTCNNAYADVFQTDFG
;
A
#
# COMPACT_ATOMS: atom_id res chain seq x y z
N MET A 1 19.92 -48.24 -4.67
CA MET A 1 18.74 -47.53 -4.12
C MET A 1 19.12 -46.83 -2.83
N ALA A 2 18.81 -45.55 -2.68
CA ALA A 2 19.01 -44.86 -1.41
C ALA A 2 18.01 -45.35 -0.35
N LYS A 3 18.49 -45.71 0.85
CA LYS A 3 17.61 -46.01 2.00
C LYS A 3 16.91 -44.72 2.45
N LYS A 4 15.58 -44.73 2.50
CA LYS A 4 14.78 -43.63 3.06
C LYS A 4 14.58 -43.87 4.56
N ALA A 5 14.97 -42.91 5.40
CA ALA A 5 14.71 -42.94 6.85
C ALA A 5 13.81 -41.75 7.21
N ILE A 6 12.75 -42.00 7.98
CA ILE A 6 11.81 -40.97 8.44
C ILE A 6 12.15 -40.64 9.90
N LYS A 7 12.32 -39.36 10.22
CA LYS A 7 12.57 -38.86 11.58
C LYS A 7 11.48 -37.86 11.97
N SER A 8 11.01 -37.93 13.21
CA SER A 8 9.89 -37.12 13.74
C SER A 8 10.35 -36.00 14.69
N GLU A 9 11.53 -35.44 14.46
CA GLU A 9 12.04 -34.34 15.27
C GLU A 9 11.25 -33.04 15.05
N LYS A 10 11.20 -32.18 16.08
CA LYS A 10 10.59 -30.83 16.02
C LYS A 10 11.47 -29.85 15.21
N LEU A 11 11.59 -30.11 13.91
CA LEU A 11 12.29 -29.28 12.93
C LEU A 11 11.28 -28.40 12.19
N THR A 12 11.66 -27.17 11.87
CA THR A 12 10.90 -26.29 10.97
C THR A 12 11.67 -26.04 9.68
N PRO A 13 11.00 -25.97 8.51
CA PRO A 13 11.63 -25.48 7.27
C PRO A 13 11.69 -23.95 7.19
N PHE A 14 11.13 -23.22 8.17
CA PHE A 14 10.97 -21.76 8.17
C PHE A 14 11.81 -21.06 9.25
N GLY A 15 13.07 -21.43 9.46
CA GLY A 15 13.90 -20.90 10.55
C GLY A 15 14.03 -19.39 10.58
N GLY A 16 14.09 -18.73 9.41
CA GLY A 16 14.20 -17.27 9.35
C GLY A 16 12.94 -16.52 9.80
N ILE A 17 11.79 -17.21 9.94
CA ILE A 17 10.54 -16.55 10.39
C ILE A 17 10.63 -16.07 11.82
N PHE A 18 11.41 -16.76 12.68
CA PHE A 18 11.44 -16.44 14.10
C PHE A 18 12.05 -15.07 14.35
N ALA A 19 13.14 -14.73 13.67
CA ALA A 19 13.69 -13.37 13.72
C ALA A 19 12.66 -12.32 13.26
N MET A 20 11.81 -12.64 12.29
CA MET A 20 10.78 -11.71 11.81
C MET A 20 9.65 -11.53 12.83
N MET A 21 9.27 -12.61 13.50
CA MET A 21 8.29 -12.57 14.58
C MET A 21 8.80 -11.72 15.75
N GLU A 22 10.06 -11.86 16.15
CA GLU A 22 10.69 -11.07 17.22
C GLU A 22 10.84 -9.60 16.83
N GLN A 23 11.24 -9.31 15.60
CA GLN A 23 11.32 -7.93 15.11
C GLN A 23 9.93 -7.28 15.02
N PHE A 24 8.91 -8.02 14.62
CA PHE A 24 7.53 -7.52 14.62
C PHE A 24 7.10 -7.21 16.04
N ASP A 25 7.36 -8.13 16.98
CA ASP A 25 6.91 -8.01 18.35
C ASP A 25 7.55 -6.80 19.06
N SER A 26 8.88 -6.68 18.94
CA SER A 26 9.64 -5.56 19.51
C SER A 26 9.33 -4.20 18.89
N THR A 27 8.93 -4.16 17.61
CA THR A 27 8.69 -2.89 16.91
C THR A 27 7.22 -2.44 17.00
N LEU A 28 6.27 -3.37 16.89
CA LEU A 28 4.87 -3.02 16.61
C LEU A 28 3.87 -3.48 17.68
N SER A 29 4.17 -4.51 18.49
CA SER A 29 3.15 -5.08 19.38
C SER A 29 2.59 -4.07 20.38
N TYR A 30 3.46 -3.26 21.01
CA TYR A 30 3.02 -2.22 21.94
C TYR A 30 2.08 -1.22 21.28
N VAL A 31 2.43 -0.74 20.08
CA VAL A 31 1.67 0.29 19.36
C VAL A 31 0.33 -0.24 18.86
N ILE A 32 0.31 -1.50 18.43
CA ILE A 32 -0.92 -2.18 18.03
C ILE A 32 -1.88 -2.29 19.20
N ASP A 33 -1.41 -2.81 20.33
CA ASP A 33 -2.29 -3.11 21.47
C ASP A 33 -2.71 -1.84 22.24
N THR A 34 -1.92 -0.76 22.19
CA THR A 34 -2.34 0.54 22.73
C THR A 34 -3.32 1.26 21.80
N THR A 35 -3.15 1.17 20.48
CA THR A 35 -4.05 1.82 19.52
C THR A 35 -5.40 1.11 19.42
N LEU A 36 -5.42 -0.23 19.38
CA LEU A 36 -6.64 -1.02 19.26
C LEU A 36 -7.30 -1.35 20.60
N GLY A 37 -6.56 -1.13 21.70
CA GLY A 37 -6.93 -1.60 23.02
C GLY A 37 -6.69 -3.10 23.22
N LEU A 38 -6.60 -3.51 24.49
CA LEU A 38 -6.42 -4.91 24.85
C LEU A 38 -7.65 -5.73 24.45
N ARG A 39 -7.45 -6.73 23.59
CA ARG A 39 -8.50 -7.65 23.14
C ARG A 39 -8.95 -8.59 24.25
N CYS A 40 -8.02 -9.07 25.08
CA CYS A 40 -8.30 -10.02 26.15
C CYS A 40 -7.62 -9.58 27.45
N ARG A 41 -8.32 -9.67 28.59
CA ARG A 41 -7.72 -9.32 29.91
C ARG A 41 -6.97 -10.46 30.58
N LEU A 42 -7.36 -11.70 30.33
CA LEU A 42 -6.86 -12.88 31.06
C LEU A 42 -6.32 -13.96 30.11
N TYR A 43 -7.18 -14.52 29.27
CA TYR A 43 -6.83 -15.61 28.38
C TYR A 43 -7.26 -15.28 26.95
N GLY A 44 -6.36 -15.50 26.01
CA GLY A 44 -6.58 -15.22 24.60
C GLY A 44 -5.35 -14.61 23.95
N TYR A 45 -5.53 -14.21 22.69
CA TYR A 45 -4.54 -13.51 21.90
C TYR A 45 -4.87 -12.02 21.86
N GLN A 46 -3.85 -11.17 22.03
CA GLN A 46 -3.97 -9.74 21.74
C GLN A 46 -3.97 -9.48 20.23
N TYR A 47 -4.33 -8.26 19.81
CA TYR A 47 -4.37 -7.93 18.39
C TYR A 47 -2.98 -8.00 17.75
N SER A 48 -1.93 -7.58 18.48
CA SER A 48 -0.54 -7.72 18.04
C SER A 48 -0.16 -9.16 17.68
N GLU A 49 -0.50 -10.12 18.54
CA GLU A 49 -0.25 -11.55 18.31
C GLU A 49 -1.02 -12.09 17.10
N ILE A 50 -2.25 -11.60 16.90
CA ILE A 50 -3.10 -12.01 15.77
C ILE A 50 -2.56 -11.45 14.45
N ILE A 51 -2.19 -10.17 14.41
CA ILE A 51 -1.59 -9.53 13.22
C ILE A 51 -0.24 -10.17 12.90
N ARG A 52 0.57 -10.50 13.92
CA ARG A 52 1.82 -11.26 13.73
C ARG A 52 1.57 -12.66 13.17
N SER A 53 0.49 -13.32 13.58
CA SER A 53 0.09 -14.62 13.01
C SER A 53 -0.33 -14.49 11.54
N LEU A 54 -1.06 -13.43 11.18
CA LEU A 54 -1.39 -13.09 9.79
C LEU A 54 -0.13 -12.77 8.95
N MET A 55 0.83 -12.02 9.52
CA MET A 55 2.12 -11.72 8.89
C MET A 55 2.85 -13.00 8.51
N SER A 56 2.90 -13.98 9.41
CA SER A 56 3.60 -15.25 9.20
C SER A 56 3.09 -16.04 8.00
N ILE A 57 1.83 -15.85 7.59
CA ILE A 57 1.28 -16.49 6.38
C ILE A 57 2.09 -16.06 5.15
N TYR A 58 2.15 -14.75 4.91
CA TYR A 58 2.83 -14.21 3.72
C TYR A 58 4.35 -14.36 3.81
N PHE A 59 4.92 -14.25 5.00
CA PHE A 59 6.35 -14.43 5.22
C PHE A 59 6.81 -15.89 5.08
N CYS A 60 5.91 -16.87 5.18
CA CYS A 60 6.19 -18.27 4.88
C CYS A 60 5.75 -18.70 3.48
N GLY A 61 5.30 -17.76 2.63
CA GLY A 61 4.87 -18.04 1.26
C GLY A 61 3.44 -18.59 1.13
N GLY A 62 2.65 -18.51 2.21
CA GLY A 62 1.22 -18.76 2.18
C GLY A 62 0.47 -17.65 1.43
N SER A 63 -0.78 -17.93 1.12
CA SER A 63 -1.61 -17.09 0.24
C SER A 63 -3.08 -17.01 0.66
N CYS A 64 -3.50 -17.87 1.58
CA CYS A 64 -4.84 -17.90 2.16
C CYS A 64 -4.74 -17.89 3.70
N ILE A 65 -5.77 -17.38 4.40
CA ILE A 65 -5.71 -17.28 5.87
C ILE A 65 -5.64 -18.67 6.53
N GLU A 66 -6.28 -19.66 5.92
CA GLU A 66 -6.33 -21.05 6.35
C GLU A 66 -4.95 -21.71 6.42
N ASP A 67 -3.99 -21.25 5.59
CA ASP A 67 -2.62 -21.77 5.54
C ASP A 67 -1.93 -21.72 6.90
N VAL A 68 -2.28 -20.75 7.75
CA VAL A 68 -1.73 -20.66 9.11
C VAL A 68 -2.06 -21.92 9.90
N THR A 69 -3.30 -22.39 9.88
CA THR A 69 -3.76 -23.53 10.68
C THR A 69 -3.35 -24.84 10.04
N THR A 70 -3.50 -24.96 8.72
CA THR A 70 -3.32 -26.22 7.99
C THR A 70 -1.86 -26.59 7.77
N HIS A 71 -0.98 -25.60 7.59
CA HIS A 71 0.39 -25.83 7.13
C HIS A 71 1.46 -25.21 8.03
N LEU A 72 1.21 -24.04 8.62
CA LEU A 72 2.28 -23.29 9.29
C LEU A 72 2.29 -23.44 10.81
N MET A 73 1.14 -23.63 11.45
CA MET A 73 1.00 -23.66 12.91
C MET A 73 1.92 -24.68 13.61
N PRO A 74 2.11 -25.92 13.11
CA PRO A 74 3.06 -26.87 13.73
C PRO A 74 4.51 -26.36 13.76
N HIS A 75 4.87 -25.47 12.84
CA HIS A 75 6.20 -24.90 12.70
C HIS A 75 6.36 -23.59 13.48
N LEU A 76 5.36 -22.69 13.38
CA LEU A 76 5.38 -21.38 14.04
C LEU A 76 5.30 -21.52 15.57
N SER A 77 4.51 -22.48 16.06
CA SER A 77 4.36 -22.78 17.49
C SER A 77 5.60 -23.42 18.13
N LEU A 78 6.69 -23.63 17.38
CA LEU A 78 7.97 -24.05 17.94
C LEU A 78 8.73 -22.90 18.62
N HIS A 79 8.32 -21.63 18.39
CA HIS A 79 8.91 -20.49 19.07
C HIS A 79 8.68 -20.61 20.59
N PRO A 80 9.70 -20.37 21.45
CA PRO A 80 9.59 -20.59 22.89
C PRO A 80 8.58 -19.70 23.64
N THR A 81 8.32 -18.49 23.15
CA THR A 81 7.58 -17.43 23.84
C THR A 81 6.47 -16.86 22.97
N LEU A 82 6.75 -16.54 21.70
CA LEU A 82 5.78 -15.98 20.77
C LEU A 82 4.76 -17.03 20.34
N ARG A 83 3.48 -16.73 20.58
CA ARG A 83 2.38 -17.62 20.23
C ARG A 83 1.86 -17.33 18.82
N THR A 84 1.22 -18.31 18.21
CA THR A 84 0.55 -18.20 16.90
C THR A 84 -0.89 -18.68 17.03
N CYS A 85 -1.82 -17.88 16.52
CA CYS A 85 -3.25 -18.22 16.56
C CYS A 85 -3.72 -18.91 15.27
N SER A 86 -4.90 -19.52 15.33
CA SER A 86 -5.54 -20.17 14.19
C SER A 86 -6.15 -19.16 13.21
N SER A 87 -6.40 -19.62 11.99
CA SER A 87 -7.18 -18.93 10.96
C SER A 87 -8.53 -18.42 11.49
N ASP A 88 -9.25 -19.22 12.28
CA ASP A 88 -10.53 -18.81 12.87
C ASP A 88 -10.38 -17.61 13.81
N THR A 89 -9.27 -17.57 14.56
CA THR A 89 -8.98 -16.44 15.46
C THR A 89 -8.67 -15.18 14.66
N ILE A 90 -7.89 -15.30 13.57
CA ILE A 90 -7.60 -14.19 12.65
C ILE A 90 -8.90 -13.67 12.02
N LEU A 91 -9.72 -14.56 11.46
CA LEU A 91 -10.99 -14.20 10.82
C LEU A 91 -11.99 -13.59 11.80
N ARG A 92 -11.95 -13.98 13.07
CA ARG A 92 -12.75 -13.37 14.12
C ARG A 92 -12.27 -11.96 14.46
N ALA A 93 -10.96 -11.76 14.60
CA ALA A 93 -10.39 -10.43 14.85
C ALA A 93 -10.68 -9.45 13.70
N ILE A 94 -10.64 -9.91 12.45
CA ILE A 94 -11.06 -9.09 11.29
C ILE A 94 -12.49 -8.59 11.49
N LYS A 95 -13.41 -9.47 11.93
CA LYS A 95 -14.80 -9.10 12.20
C LYS A 95 -14.93 -8.15 13.40
N GLU A 96 -14.17 -8.39 14.48
CA GLU A 96 -14.16 -7.54 15.67
C GLU A 96 -13.67 -6.12 15.37
N LEU A 97 -12.71 -5.97 14.45
CA LEU A 97 -12.15 -4.69 14.02
C LEU A 97 -12.94 -4.02 12.89
N THR A 98 -14.05 -4.62 12.44
CA THR A 98 -14.84 -4.08 11.34
C THR A 98 -15.64 -2.86 11.79
N GLN A 99 -15.54 -1.79 11.00
CA GLN A 99 -16.38 -0.61 11.13
C GLN A 99 -17.50 -0.67 10.08
N GLU A 100 -18.69 -0.18 10.43
CA GLU A 100 -19.82 -0.11 9.50
C GLU A 100 -19.53 0.80 8.29
N ASN A 101 -20.16 0.49 7.17
CA ASN A 101 -20.09 1.32 5.97
C ASN A 101 -20.88 2.63 6.19
N ILE A 102 -20.43 3.68 5.53
CA ILE A 102 -21.18 4.92 5.34
C ILE A 102 -21.78 4.88 3.94
N SER A 103 -23.10 4.96 3.86
CA SER A 103 -23.83 5.02 2.58
C SER A 103 -24.08 6.47 2.17
N TYR A 104 -23.73 6.81 0.95
CA TYR A 104 -24.02 8.11 0.34
C TYR A 104 -24.99 7.96 -0.82
N THR A 105 -25.99 8.83 -0.87
CA THR A 105 -26.99 8.88 -1.96
C THR A 105 -26.62 9.98 -2.94
N SER A 106 -26.45 9.62 -4.21
CA SER A 106 -26.26 10.59 -5.30
C SER A 106 -27.56 11.33 -5.64
N ASP A 107 -27.46 12.47 -6.33
CA ASP A 107 -28.61 13.23 -6.82
C ASP A 107 -29.59 12.41 -7.69
N THR A 108 -29.08 11.33 -8.30
CA THR A 108 -29.89 10.39 -9.11
C THR A 108 -30.57 9.30 -8.28
N GLY A 109 -30.49 9.36 -6.95
CA GLY A 109 -31.07 8.39 -6.01
C GLY A 109 -30.29 7.08 -5.87
N LYS A 110 -29.11 6.95 -6.50
CA LYS A 110 -28.26 5.76 -6.33
C LYS A 110 -27.46 5.84 -5.03
N ASN A 111 -27.42 4.75 -4.29
CA ASN A 111 -26.66 4.60 -3.06
C ASN A 111 -25.31 3.93 -3.32
N TYR A 112 -24.28 4.42 -2.65
CA TYR A 112 -22.92 3.89 -2.72
C TYR A 112 -22.34 3.78 -1.31
N ASP A 113 -21.78 2.63 -0.99
CA ASP A 113 -21.14 2.39 0.30
C ASP A 113 -19.66 2.72 0.26
N PHE A 114 -19.19 3.30 1.37
CA PHE A 114 -17.80 3.60 1.66
C PHE A 114 -17.42 3.03 3.03
N ASN A 115 -16.20 2.55 3.18
CA ASN A 115 -15.66 2.11 4.45
C ASN A 115 -14.38 2.89 4.78
N THR A 116 -14.44 3.70 5.83
CA THR A 116 -13.34 4.60 6.21
C THR A 116 -12.35 3.93 7.17
N ALA A 117 -12.79 2.92 7.93
CA ALA A 117 -11.99 2.15 8.88
C ALA A 117 -10.99 3.03 9.67
N ASP A 118 -11.52 4.07 10.33
CA ASP A 118 -10.72 5.18 10.84
C ASP A 118 -9.65 4.72 11.85
N THR A 119 -10.04 3.89 12.82
CA THR A 119 -9.15 3.29 13.82
C THR A 119 -7.97 2.56 13.19
N LEU A 120 -8.19 1.81 12.10
CA LEU A 120 -7.15 1.02 11.46
C LEU A 120 -6.24 1.86 10.56
N ASN A 121 -6.76 2.92 9.95
CA ASN A 121 -5.91 3.89 9.28
C ASN A 121 -5.03 4.66 10.28
N THR A 122 -5.55 4.98 11.46
CA THR A 122 -4.75 5.57 12.55
C THR A 122 -3.68 4.59 13.03
N LEU A 123 -4.04 3.32 13.23
CA LEU A 123 -3.05 2.27 13.54
C LEU A 123 -1.95 2.17 12.49
N LEU A 124 -2.32 2.21 11.20
CA LEU A 124 -1.38 2.10 10.09
C LEU A 124 -0.30 3.18 10.17
N LEU A 125 -0.69 4.44 10.42
CA LEU A 125 0.25 5.56 10.60
C LEU A 125 1.08 5.43 11.88
N ASN A 126 0.45 5.13 13.01
CA ASN A 126 1.15 4.95 14.29
C ASN A 126 2.26 3.90 14.19
N CYS A 127 1.97 2.77 13.52
CA CYS A 127 2.95 1.71 13.27
C CYS A 127 4.11 2.16 12.37
N MET A 128 3.86 3.00 11.36
CA MET A 128 4.92 3.56 10.52
C MET A 128 5.81 4.56 11.26
N CYS A 129 5.23 5.39 12.13
CA CYS A 129 5.99 6.27 13.01
C CYS A 129 6.85 5.45 13.98
N ALA A 130 6.28 4.43 14.61
CA ALA A 130 7.00 3.55 15.55
C ALA A 130 8.14 2.76 14.90
N ALA A 131 7.95 2.33 13.65
CA ALA A 131 9.00 1.66 12.89
C ALA A 131 10.07 2.63 12.34
N GLY A 132 9.93 3.94 12.59
CA GLY A 132 10.85 4.99 12.12
C GLY A 132 10.78 5.26 10.62
N GLN A 133 9.68 4.86 9.97
CA GLN A 133 9.46 5.06 8.54
C GLN A 133 8.90 6.45 8.22
N LEU A 134 8.13 7.00 9.15
CA LEU A 134 7.62 8.36 9.13
C LEU A 134 8.08 9.06 10.43
N LYS A 135 8.31 10.36 10.34
CA LYS A 135 8.79 11.18 11.44
C LYS A 135 7.97 12.46 11.51
N GLU A 136 7.66 12.86 12.73
CA GLU A 136 6.96 14.11 12.99
C GLU A 136 7.77 15.30 12.49
N GLY A 137 7.08 16.27 11.88
CA GLY A 137 7.67 17.50 11.34
C GLY A 137 8.41 17.35 10.01
N GLU A 138 8.64 16.12 9.52
CA GLU A 138 9.14 15.92 8.16
C GLU A 138 8.05 16.22 7.13
N MET A 139 8.50 16.63 5.94
CA MET A 139 7.61 16.95 4.82
C MET A 139 7.61 15.81 3.81
N TYR A 140 6.43 15.34 3.43
CA TYR A 140 6.27 14.16 2.59
C TYR A 140 5.58 14.47 1.27
N ASP A 141 5.93 13.67 0.25
CA ASP A 141 5.22 13.64 -1.02
C ASP A 141 4.14 12.57 -0.95
N VAL A 142 2.88 12.97 -1.03
CA VAL A 142 1.71 12.09 -0.96
C VAL A 142 1.15 11.84 -2.34
N ASP A 143 0.76 10.60 -2.52
CA ASP A 143 0.45 10.02 -3.79
C ASP A 143 -0.89 9.29 -3.64
N PHE A 144 -1.97 9.76 -4.27
CA PHE A 144 -3.28 9.11 -4.21
C PHE A 144 -3.66 8.39 -5.51
N ASP A 145 -4.25 7.20 -5.42
CA ASP A 145 -4.87 6.51 -6.55
C ASP A 145 -5.98 5.54 -6.09
N HIS A 146 -6.86 5.13 -7.00
CA HIS A 146 -7.83 4.07 -6.74
C HIS A 146 -7.31 2.74 -7.29
N GLN A 147 -7.23 1.74 -6.42
CA GLN A 147 -7.00 0.37 -6.83
C GLN A 147 -8.34 -0.32 -7.06
N PHE A 148 -8.49 -1.07 -8.16
CA PHE A 148 -9.64 -1.93 -8.37
C PHE A 148 -9.27 -3.35 -7.96
N ILE A 149 -10.07 -3.95 -7.09
CA ILE A 149 -9.88 -5.34 -6.63
C ILE A 149 -11.03 -6.16 -7.19
N GLU A 150 -10.71 -6.99 -8.19
CA GLU A 150 -11.67 -7.92 -8.78
C GLU A 150 -12.00 -9.03 -7.78
N THR A 151 -13.29 -9.23 -7.52
CA THR A 151 -13.79 -10.26 -6.63
C THR A 151 -15.28 -10.50 -6.81
N GLU A 152 -15.70 -11.72 -6.54
CA GLU A 152 -17.12 -12.14 -6.53
C GLU A 152 -17.65 -12.23 -5.10
N LYS A 153 -17.27 -11.26 -4.26
CA LYS A 153 -17.77 -11.20 -2.88
C LYS A 153 -19.25 -10.83 -2.87
N TYR A 154 -19.93 -11.16 -1.76
CA TYR A 154 -21.39 -11.11 -1.66
C TYR A 154 -21.96 -9.73 -2.01
N ASP A 155 -21.32 -8.66 -1.54
CA ASP A 155 -21.75 -7.27 -1.77
C ASP A 155 -20.99 -6.57 -2.91
N ALA A 156 -20.11 -7.27 -3.63
CA ALA A 156 -19.34 -6.68 -4.73
C ALA A 156 -20.24 -6.16 -5.86
N LYS A 157 -19.85 -5.03 -6.47
CA LYS A 157 -20.62 -4.36 -7.54
C LYS A 157 -19.83 -4.31 -8.85
N HIS A 158 -20.54 -4.21 -9.97
CA HIS A 158 -19.91 -4.10 -11.29
C HIS A 158 -19.16 -2.78 -11.44
N THR A 159 -17.87 -2.87 -11.69
CA THR A 159 -17.00 -1.72 -11.97
C THR A 159 -17.18 -1.24 -13.41
N TYR A 160 -16.75 -0.01 -13.70
CA TYR A 160 -16.69 0.48 -15.08
C TYR A 160 -15.73 -0.34 -15.96
N LYS A 161 -14.80 -1.08 -15.35
CA LYS A 161 -13.87 -2.01 -16.02
C LYS A 161 -14.52 -3.37 -16.35
N LYS A 162 -15.85 -3.50 -16.17
CA LYS A 162 -16.67 -4.65 -16.54
C LYS A 162 -16.40 -5.94 -15.74
N PHE A 163 -15.94 -5.82 -14.49
CA PHE A 163 -15.84 -6.94 -13.54
C PHE A 163 -16.47 -6.59 -12.19
N LEU A 164 -16.85 -7.59 -11.40
CA LEU A 164 -17.33 -7.41 -10.02
C LEU A 164 -16.15 -7.11 -9.10
N GLY A 165 -16.29 -6.13 -8.22
CA GLY A 165 -15.24 -5.86 -7.26
C GLY A 165 -15.47 -4.65 -6.37
N TYR A 166 -14.40 -4.25 -5.70
CA TYR A 166 -14.32 -3.05 -4.87
C TYR A 166 -13.32 -2.06 -5.46
N ARG A 167 -13.39 -0.81 -4.98
CA ARG A 167 -12.56 0.29 -5.46
C ARG A 167 -11.94 1.08 -4.29
N PRO A 168 -10.97 0.50 -3.57
CA PRO A 168 -10.26 1.24 -2.54
C PRO A 168 -9.48 2.44 -3.07
N GLY A 169 -9.63 3.59 -2.41
CA GLY A 169 -8.74 4.73 -2.52
C GLY A 169 -7.54 4.54 -1.60
N VAL A 170 -6.34 4.64 -2.17
CA VAL A 170 -5.08 4.36 -1.48
C VAL A 170 -4.18 5.59 -1.53
N ALA A 171 -3.73 6.04 -0.37
CA ALA A 171 -2.68 7.05 -0.22
C ALA A 171 -1.32 6.38 0.02
N VAL A 172 -0.29 6.90 -0.63
CA VAL A 172 1.07 6.37 -0.58
C VAL A 172 2.06 7.51 -0.31
N ILE A 173 3.07 7.26 0.53
CA ILE A 173 4.26 8.11 0.70
C ILE A 173 5.48 7.29 0.28
N GLY A 174 6.13 7.68 -0.81
CA GLY A 174 7.25 6.90 -1.38
C GLY A 174 6.82 5.48 -1.75
N ASP A 175 7.36 4.47 -1.04
CA ASP A 175 6.97 3.06 -1.19
C ASP A 175 6.05 2.59 -0.05
N LEU A 176 5.44 3.47 0.75
CA LEU A 176 4.63 3.11 1.93
C LEU A 176 3.16 3.41 1.70
N ILE A 177 2.29 2.46 2.00
CA ILE A 177 0.84 2.70 1.99
C ILE A 177 0.46 3.37 3.31
N VAL A 178 -0.09 4.59 3.26
CA VAL A 178 -0.35 5.45 4.42
C VAL A 178 -1.83 5.70 4.70
N GLY A 179 -2.71 5.24 3.82
CA GLY A 179 -4.15 5.27 4.05
C GLY A 179 -4.89 4.44 3.03
N ILE A 180 -5.97 3.78 3.47
CA ILE A 180 -6.89 3.03 2.62
C ILE A 180 -8.32 3.32 3.08
N GLU A 181 -9.16 3.76 2.17
CA GLU A 181 -10.61 3.76 2.36
C GLU A 181 -11.24 2.98 1.21
N ASN A 182 -12.19 2.11 1.51
CA ASN A 182 -12.81 1.26 0.51
C ASN A 182 -14.14 1.84 0.04
N SER A 183 -14.56 1.46 -1.16
CA SER A 183 -15.88 1.81 -1.67
C SER A 183 -16.39 0.75 -2.64
N ASP A 184 -17.68 0.78 -2.90
CA ASP A 184 -18.29 -0.02 -3.96
C ASP A 184 -17.56 0.15 -5.31
N GLY A 185 -17.50 -0.95 -6.07
CA GLY A 185 -16.83 -0.98 -7.38
C GLY A 185 -17.48 -0.10 -8.44
N ASN A 186 -18.79 0.15 -8.33
CA ASN A 186 -19.58 0.95 -9.28
C ASN A 186 -19.57 2.46 -8.95
N THR A 187 -18.92 2.88 -7.88
CA THR A 187 -18.84 4.29 -7.46
C THR A 187 -18.01 5.10 -8.45
N ASN A 188 -18.50 6.28 -8.81
CA ASN A 188 -17.73 7.20 -9.65
C ASN A 188 -16.47 7.68 -8.91
N VAL A 189 -15.34 7.76 -9.61
CA VAL A 189 -14.04 8.13 -9.01
C VAL A 189 -14.02 9.50 -8.31
N ARG A 190 -14.90 10.43 -8.70
CA ARG A 190 -15.02 11.77 -8.10
C ARG A 190 -15.96 11.81 -6.90
N PHE A 191 -16.88 10.84 -6.80
CA PHE A 191 -17.94 10.87 -5.80
C PHE A 191 -17.35 10.67 -4.40
N HIS A 192 -17.59 11.63 -3.50
CA HIS A 192 -17.02 11.70 -2.14
C HIS A 192 -15.48 11.52 -2.06
N GLN A 193 -14.76 11.76 -3.16
CA GLN A 193 -13.30 11.71 -3.16
C GLN A 193 -12.71 12.84 -2.32
N LYS A 194 -13.35 14.02 -2.32
CA LYS A 194 -13.00 15.13 -1.42
C LYS A 194 -12.97 14.68 0.03
N ASP A 195 -14.05 14.05 0.49
CA ASP A 195 -14.18 13.62 1.88
C ASP A 195 -13.14 12.54 2.26
N THR A 196 -12.83 11.64 1.32
CA THR A 196 -11.77 10.63 1.48
C THR A 196 -10.41 11.30 1.66
N LEU A 197 -10.07 12.26 0.80
CA LEU A 197 -8.79 12.99 0.86
C LEU A 197 -8.70 13.86 2.11
N LYS A 198 -9.79 14.54 2.48
CA LYS A 198 -9.89 15.31 3.71
C LYS A 198 -9.54 14.47 4.93
N ARG A 199 -10.18 13.30 5.09
CA ARG A 199 -9.88 12.38 6.19
C ARG A 199 -8.43 11.90 6.20
N PHE A 200 -7.83 11.66 5.04
CA PHE A 200 -6.40 11.34 4.95
C PHE A 200 -5.53 12.49 5.41
N PHE A 201 -5.79 13.71 4.95
CA PHE A 201 -5.03 14.90 5.31
C PHE A 201 -5.15 15.24 6.79
N GLU A 202 -6.37 15.28 7.34
CA GLU A 202 -6.61 15.49 8.77
C GLU A 202 -5.87 14.45 9.62
N ARG A 203 -5.83 13.18 9.17
CA ARG A 203 -5.10 12.13 9.89
C ARG A 203 -3.58 12.31 9.82
N PHE A 204 -3.03 12.77 8.70
CA PHE A 204 -1.61 13.11 8.59
C PHE A 204 -1.27 14.28 9.52
N GLU A 205 -2.11 15.32 9.57
CA GLU A 205 -1.94 16.48 10.44
C GLU A 205 -2.01 16.12 11.93
N GLN A 206 -2.95 15.25 12.32
CA GLN A 206 -3.05 14.71 13.68
C GLN A 206 -1.78 13.94 14.11
N ASN A 207 -1.03 13.40 13.15
CA ASN A 207 0.25 12.73 13.38
C ASN A 207 1.46 13.65 13.15
N ASN A 208 1.25 14.98 13.10
CA ASN A 208 2.28 15.98 12.85
C ASN A 208 3.06 15.76 11.54
N LEU A 209 2.43 15.16 10.52
CA LEU A 209 3.03 14.92 9.20
C LEU A 209 2.64 16.04 8.25
N VAL A 210 3.64 16.71 7.65
CA VAL A 210 3.40 17.82 6.73
C VAL A 210 3.42 17.33 5.29
N ILE A 211 2.44 17.74 4.48
CA ILE A 211 2.38 17.36 3.06
C ILE A 211 3.07 18.43 2.22
N ASN A 212 4.22 18.08 1.65
CA ASN A 212 4.94 18.96 0.74
C ASN A 212 4.25 19.00 -0.63
N ARG A 213 4.17 17.83 -1.26
CA ARG A 213 3.71 17.68 -2.65
C ARG A 213 2.63 16.62 -2.70
N PHE A 214 1.54 16.89 -3.40
CA PHE A 214 0.50 15.91 -3.65
C PHE A 214 0.42 15.55 -5.13
N ARG A 215 0.29 14.26 -5.48
CA ARG A 215 0.03 13.85 -6.87
C ARG A 215 -1.14 12.90 -7.00
N ALA A 216 -1.96 13.12 -8.03
CA ALA A 216 -3.09 12.26 -8.36
C ALA A 216 -3.41 12.24 -9.86
N ASP A 217 -4.25 11.28 -10.25
CA ASP A 217 -4.75 11.17 -11.62
C ASP A 217 -5.99 12.05 -11.88
N CYS A 218 -6.51 11.98 -13.10
CA CYS A 218 -7.52 12.88 -13.66
C CYS A 218 -8.89 12.74 -12.99
N GLY A 219 -9.11 11.61 -12.31
CA GLY A 219 -10.22 11.41 -11.40
C GLY A 219 -10.33 12.53 -10.37
N SER A 220 -9.22 13.08 -9.92
CA SER A 220 -9.16 14.09 -8.85
C SER A 220 -9.23 15.54 -9.36
N CYS A 221 -9.45 15.75 -10.67
CA CYS A 221 -9.42 17.08 -11.27
C CYS A 221 -10.81 17.72 -11.36
N SER A 222 -11.48 17.87 -10.20
CA SER A 222 -12.67 18.70 -9.98
C SER A 222 -12.31 19.89 -9.08
N GLU A 223 -13.13 20.95 -9.11
CA GLU A 223 -12.87 22.19 -8.37
C GLU A 223 -12.76 21.92 -6.86
N GLU A 224 -13.79 21.29 -6.30
CA GLU A 224 -13.89 21.02 -4.86
C GLU A 224 -12.76 20.13 -4.33
N ILE A 225 -12.25 19.20 -5.14
CA ILE A 225 -11.13 18.31 -4.75
C ILE A 225 -9.82 19.09 -4.78
N VAL A 226 -9.60 19.91 -5.82
CA VAL A 226 -8.37 20.71 -5.93
C VAL A 226 -8.30 21.75 -4.82
N GLU A 227 -9.43 22.36 -4.44
CA GLU A 227 -9.52 23.26 -3.28
C GLU A 227 -9.14 22.58 -1.97
N GLU A 228 -9.69 21.39 -1.72
CA GLU A 228 -9.39 20.62 -0.52
C GLU A 228 -7.89 20.28 -0.48
N VAL A 229 -7.35 19.75 -1.58
CA VAL A 229 -5.93 19.43 -1.70
C VAL A 229 -5.06 20.67 -1.47
N ALA A 230 -5.38 21.81 -2.09
CA ALA A 230 -4.62 23.05 -1.95
C ALA A 230 -4.62 23.62 -0.52
N THR A 231 -5.59 23.23 0.32
CA THR A 231 -5.67 23.65 1.72
C THR A 231 -4.67 22.89 2.60
N HIS A 232 -4.40 21.63 2.26
CA HIS A 232 -3.62 20.70 3.09
C HIS A 232 -2.20 20.41 2.59
N CYS A 233 -1.85 20.82 1.36
CA CYS A 233 -0.51 20.62 0.81
C CYS A 233 0.10 21.93 0.31
N LYS A 234 1.45 22.02 0.33
CA LYS A 234 2.14 23.18 -0.22
C LYS A 234 1.96 23.27 -1.73
N THR A 235 2.15 22.14 -2.42
CA THR A 235 2.01 22.07 -3.87
C THR A 235 1.31 20.79 -4.31
N PHE A 236 0.60 20.83 -5.43
CA PHE A 236 -0.08 19.67 -6.01
C PHE A 236 0.20 19.52 -7.50
N TYR A 237 0.08 18.29 -7.99
CA TYR A 237 0.24 17.94 -9.40
C TYR A 237 -0.84 16.93 -9.76
N ILE A 238 -1.92 17.42 -10.38
CA ILE A 238 -3.10 16.62 -10.71
C ILE A 238 -3.24 16.56 -12.22
N ARG A 239 -3.49 15.37 -12.76
CA ARG A 239 -3.72 15.23 -14.20
C ARG A 239 -4.97 16.00 -14.61
N ALA A 240 -4.86 16.91 -15.58
CA ALA A 240 -6.02 17.62 -16.08
C ALA A 240 -6.85 16.72 -17.02
N ASN A 241 -8.17 16.76 -16.85
CA ASN A 241 -9.11 16.16 -17.80
C ASN A 241 -9.05 16.85 -19.17
N ARG A 242 -9.35 16.10 -20.23
CA ARG A 242 -9.56 16.65 -21.58
C ARG A 242 -10.79 17.56 -21.53
N CYS A 243 -10.58 18.88 -21.48
CA CYS A 243 -11.67 19.85 -21.54
C CYS A 243 -11.57 20.58 -22.87
N SER A 244 -12.68 20.66 -23.61
CA SER A 244 -12.76 21.25 -24.95
C SER A 244 -12.37 22.73 -24.98
N SER A 245 -12.64 23.49 -23.90
CA SER A 245 -12.16 24.87 -23.76
C SER A 245 -10.64 24.98 -23.74
N LEU A 246 -9.97 24.02 -23.10
CA LEU A 246 -8.50 23.93 -23.04
C LEU A 246 -7.88 23.66 -24.42
N TYR A 247 -8.58 22.95 -25.30
CA TYR A 247 -8.02 22.55 -26.60
C TYR A 247 -7.84 23.73 -27.56
N ASN A 248 -8.74 24.72 -27.54
CA ASN A 248 -8.59 25.91 -28.39
C ASN A 248 -7.31 26.67 -28.05
N ASP A 249 -7.02 26.83 -26.75
CA ASP A 249 -5.78 27.45 -26.28
C ASP A 249 -4.53 26.58 -26.60
N LEU A 250 -4.68 25.25 -26.53
CA LEU A 250 -3.62 24.28 -26.87
C LEU A 250 -3.19 24.32 -28.34
N PHE A 251 -4.11 24.56 -29.28
CA PHE A 251 -3.78 24.66 -30.71
C PHE A 251 -3.10 25.99 -31.06
N ALA A 252 -3.46 27.06 -30.36
CA ALA A 252 -2.85 28.37 -30.52
C ALA A 252 -1.43 28.45 -29.92
N LEU A 253 -1.09 27.57 -28.98
CA LEU A 253 0.20 27.53 -28.30
C LEU A 253 1.39 27.37 -29.26
N ARG A 254 2.37 28.25 -29.11
CA ARG A 254 3.67 28.25 -29.80
C ARG A 254 4.81 28.08 -28.79
N GLY A 255 6.04 27.88 -29.27
CA GLY A 255 7.22 27.78 -28.40
C GLY A 255 7.44 26.42 -27.74
N TRP A 256 6.97 25.35 -28.37
CA TRP A 256 7.17 23.98 -27.90
C TRP A 256 8.66 23.62 -27.83
N LYS A 257 9.09 23.07 -26.70
CA LYS A 257 10.46 22.58 -26.51
C LYS A 257 10.48 21.08 -26.66
N ARG A 258 11.31 20.56 -27.55
CA ARG A 258 11.56 19.12 -27.65
C ARG A 258 12.36 18.66 -26.44
N GLY A 259 11.96 17.54 -25.88
CA GLY A 259 12.64 16.90 -24.79
C GLY A 259 12.51 15.39 -24.91
N GLU A 260 13.54 14.68 -24.48
CA GLU A 260 13.52 13.23 -24.36
C GLU A 260 13.37 12.87 -22.88
N ILE A 261 12.35 12.07 -22.58
CA ILE A 261 12.09 11.54 -21.24
C ILE A 261 11.95 10.03 -21.36
N ASN A 262 12.82 9.29 -20.68
CA ASN A 262 12.84 7.81 -20.68
C ASN A 262 12.91 7.20 -22.10
N GLY A 263 13.72 7.77 -23.01
CA GLY A 263 13.87 7.24 -24.38
C GLY A 263 12.74 7.60 -25.34
N ILE A 264 11.77 8.41 -24.93
CA ILE A 264 10.64 8.82 -25.75
C ILE A 264 10.72 10.33 -25.98
N GLU A 265 10.64 10.74 -27.25
CA GLU A 265 10.56 12.14 -27.63
C GLU A 265 9.18 12.73 -27.32
N PHE A 266 9.19 13.88 -26.66
CA PHE A 266 8.02 14.67 -26.35
C PHE A 266 8.25 16.14 -26.69
N GLU A 267 7.15 16.86 -26.88
CA GLU A 267 7.15 18.30 -26.92
C GLU A 267 6.47 18.84 -25.66
N LEU A 268 7.15 19.76 -24.98
CA LEU A 268 6.78 20.28 -23.68
C LEU A 268 6.48 21.77 -23.77
N ASN A 269 5.43 22.21 -23.07
CA ASN A 269 5.07 23.61 -22.90
C ASN A 269 4.32 23.83 -21.58
N SER A 270 4.11 25.08 -21.18
CA SER A 270 3.24 25.40 -20.04
C SER A 270 2.53 26.73 -20.23
N ILE A 271 1.32 26.84 -19.69
CA ILE A 271 0.52 28.06 -19.69
C ILE A 271 -0.09 28.31 -18.32
N LEU A 272 -0.47 29.56 -18.06
CA LEU A 272 -1.36 29.90 -16.95
C LEU A 272 -2.80 29.81 -17.45
N VAL A 273 -3.64 29.12 -16.69
CA VAL A 273 -5.05 28.92 -17.02
C VAL A 273 -5.91 29.27 -15.82
N GLU A 274 -6.94 30.07 -16.06
CA GLU A 274 -8.03 30.26 -15.12
C GLU A 274 -9.05 29.15 -15.37
N LYS A 275 -8.78 27.97 -14.82
CA LYS A 275 -9.65 26.79 -15.04
C LYS A 275 -11.00 26.95 -14.33
N TRP A 276 -10.98 27.61 -13.17
CA TRP A 276 -12.15 27.94 -12.38
C TRP A 276 -12.10 29.40 -12.00
N LYS A 277 -13.26 30.01 -11.79
CA LYS A 277 -13.41 31.46 -11.63
C LYS A 277 -12.55 31.97 -10.47
N GLY A 278 -11.67 32.93 -10.76
CA GLY A 278 -10.75 33.53 -9.80
C GLY A 278 -9.54 32.66 -9.43
N LYS A 279 -9.33 31.52 -10.11
CA LYS A 279 -8.29 30.54 -9.76
C LYS A 279 -7.38 30.25 -10.94
N THR A 280 -6.23 30.93 -10.95
CA THR A 280 -5.21 30.76 -11.96
C THR A 280 -4.21 29.69 -11.54
N TYR A 281 -4.10 28.62 -12.31
CA TYR A 281 -3.14 27.54 -12.09
C TYR A 281 -2.18 27.43 -13.27
N ARG A 282 -1.03 26.80 -13.04
CA ARG A 282 -0.13 26.43 -14.12
C ARG A 282 -0.58 25.10 -14.72
N LEU A 283 -0.70 25.07 -16.04
CA LEU A 283 -0.95 23.87 -16.81
C LEU A 283 0.32 23.49 -17.56
N VAL A 284 0.96 22.41 -17.13
CA VAL A 284 2.10 21.80 -17.82
C VAL A 284 1.59 20.81 -18.85
N ILE A 285 2.03 20.95 -20.09
CA ILE A 285 1.53 20.21 -21.23
C ILE A 285 2.66 19.42 -21.88
N GLN A 286 2.44 18.13 -22.00
CA GLN A 286 3.26 17.21 -22.77
C GLN A 286 2.44 16.73 -23.97
N ARG A 287 3.01 16.78 -25.18
CA ARG A 287 2.41 16.20 -26.38
C ARG A 287 3.36 15.25 -27.08
N ARG A 288 2.80 14.18 -27.67
CA ARG A 288 3.53 13.19 -28.46
C ARG A 288 2.83 12.98 -29.79
N LYS A 289 3.58 12.94 -30.89
CA LYS A 289 3.05 12.65 -32.22
C LYS A 289 2.56 11.18 -32.29
N ARG A 290 1.36 10.94 -32.81
CA ARG A 290 0.83 9.59 -33.03
C ARG A 290 1.59 8.92 -34.19
N MET A 291 1.87 7.62 -34.07
CA MET A 291 2.63 6.86 -35.08
C MET A 291 1.75 6.02 -36.03
N ASP A 292 0.54 5.61 -35.65
CA ASP A 292 -0.36 4.76 -36.46
C ASP A 292 -1.86 5.13 -36.33
N GLY A 293 -2.61 5.06 -37.45
CA GLY A 293 -4.08 4.93 -37.50
C GLY A 293 -4.88 6.18 -37.94
N GLU A 294 -5.88 5.97 -38.82
CA GLU A 294 -6.76 6.97 -39.46
C GLU A 294 -7.12 8.18 -38.60
N LEU A 295 -6.98 9.37 -39.19
CA LEU A 295 -7.40 10.65 -38.64
C LEU A 295 -8.93 10.65 -38.49
N ASP A 296 -9.42 10.25 -37.33
CA ASP A 296 -10.78 10.64 -36.93
C ASP A 296 -10.78 12.17 -36.82
N LEU A 297 -11.70 12.83 -37.53
CA LEU A 297 -11.68 14.30 -37.80
C LEU A 297 -11.62 15.18 -36.54
N TRP A 298 -11.82 14.57 -35.37
CA TRP A 298 -11.92 15.17 -34.05
C TRP A 298 -10.72 14.88 -33.13
N GLU A 299 -9.84 13.94 -33.49
CA GLU A 299 -8.66 13.54 -32.71
C GLU A 299 -7.37 13.80 -33.49
N GLY A 300 -6.86 15.04 -33.43
CA GLY A 300 -5.68 15.48 -34.20
C GLY A 300 -4.37 14.69 -33.97
N GLU A 301 -3.30 15.12 -34.66
CA GLU A 301 -2.01 14.41 -34.81
C GLU A 301 -1.25 14.07 -33.50
N TYR A 302 -1.62 14.68 -32.38
CA TYR A 302 -0.88 14.58 -31.12
C TYR A 302 -1.74 14.05 -29.98
N THR A 303 -1.13 13.22 -29.14
CA THR A 303 -1.69 12.84 -27.83
C THR A 303 -1.21 13.84 -26.78
N TYR A 304 -2.15 14.57 -26.19
CA TYR A 304 -1.89 15.56 -25.15
C TYR A 304 -2.03 14.98 -23.74
N ARG A 305 -1.15 15.44 -22.86
CA ARG A 305 -0.98 15.00 -21.50
C ARG A 305 -0.76 16.24 -20.63
N CYS A 306 -1.79 16.67 -19.90
CA CYS A 306 -1.76 17.94 -19.16
C CYS A 306 -1.74 17.69 -17.64
N ILE A 307 -0.92 18.45 -16.93
CA ILE A 307 -0.77 18.41 -15.46
C ILE A 307 -1.11 19.80 -14.93
N LEU A 308 -2.10 19.87 -14.05
CA LEU A 308 -2.50 21.08 -13.33
C LEU A 308 -1.72 21.16 -12.02
N THR A 309 -1.14 22.32 -11.74
CA THR A 309 -0.35 22.56 -10.53
C THR A 309 -0.44 24.01 -10.07
N ASN A 310 -0.27 24.22 -8.76
CA ASN A 310 -0.02 25.51 -8.13
C ASN A 310 1.49 25.79 -7.96
N ASP A 311 2.35 24.99 -8.56
CA ASP A 311 3.81 25.15 -8.51
C ASP A 311 4.35 25.88 -9.76
N TYR A 312 4.92 27.07 -9.55
CA TYR A 312 5.35 27.98 -10.62
C TYR A 312 6.88 28.03 -10.78
N GLU A 313 7.65 27.51 -9.83
CA GLU A 313 9.11 27.67 -9.82
C GLU A 313 9.84 26.66 -10.73
N PRO A 314 9.55 25.35 -10.68
CA PRO A 314 10.30 24.38 -11.45
C PRO A 314 10.08 24.50 -12.96
N SER A 315 11.02 23.99 -13.73
CA SER A 315 10.88 23.88 -15.17
C SER A 315 9.77 22.89 -15.56
N VAL A 316 9.25 23.05 -16.78
CA VAL A 316 8.24 22.14 -17.35
C VAL A 316 8.74 20.69 -17.35
N ARG A 317 10.04 20.49 -17.60
CA ARG A 317 10.67 19.16 -17.62
C ARG A 317 10.68 18.52 -16.23
N GLU A 318 11.12 19.26 -15.21
CA GLU A 318 11.16 18.76 -13.83
C GLU A 318 9.78 18.36 -13.33
N ILE A 319 8.73 19.13 -13.66
CA ILE A 319 7.34 18.79 -13.29
C ILE A 319 6.90 17.47 -13.95
N VAL A 320 7.21 17.27 -15.23
CA VAL A 320 6.86 16.03 -15.93
C VAL A 320 7.64 14.84 -15.38
N GLU A 321 8.94 14.98 -15.14
CA GLU A 321 9.77 13.93 -14.55
C GLU A 321 9.29 13.57 -13.13
N PHE A 322 8.99 14.58 -12.30
CA PHE A 322 8.44 14.38 -10.97
C PHE A 322 7.06 13.70 -11.00
N TYR A 323 6.17 14.10 -11.91
CA TYR A 323 4.85 13.49 -12.05
C TYR A 323 4.94 12.03 -12.50
N ASN A 324 5.90 11.70 -13.37
CA ASN A 324 6.07 10.34 -13.89
C ASN A 324 6.49 9.33 -12.80
N LEU A 325 7.12 9.78 -11.70
CA LEU A 325 7.42 8.92 -10.55
C LEU A 325 6.17 8.31 -9.91
N ARG A 326 4.97 8.90 -10.12
CA ARG A 326 3.67 8.34 -9.70
C ARG A 326 3.45 6.91 -10.23
N GLY A 327 4.03 6.57 -11.39
CA GLY A 327 3.92 5.23 -11.99
C GLY A 327 4.50 4.11 -11.11
N GLY A 328 5.32 4.43 -10.11
CA GLY A 328 5.84 3.44 -9.15
C GLY A 328 4.75 2.72 -8.34
N LYS A 329 3.54 3.30 -8.21
CA LYS A 329 2.42 2.71 -7.46
C LYS A 329 1.91 1.40 -8.05
N GLU A 330 1.97 1.22 -9.37
CA GLU A 330 1.54 -0.03 -10.02
C GLU A 330 2.30 -1.22 -9.42
N ARG A 331 3.61 -1.04 -9.17
CA ARG A 331 4.43 -2.06 -8.51
C ARG A 331 3.99 -2.34 -7.08
N ILE A 332 3.52 -1.32 -6.34
CA ILE A 332 3.01 -1.46 -4.96
C ILE A 332 1.74 -2.31 -4.98
N PHE A 333 0.78 -1.98 -5.85
CA PHE A 333 -0.47 -2.73 -5.96
C PHE A 333 -0.25 -4.16 -6.46
N ASP A 334 0.68 -4.36 -7.40
CA ASP A 334 1.10 -5.71 -7.80
C ASP A 334 1.69 -6.51 -6.63
N ASP A 335 2.39 -5.84 -5.70
CA ASP A 335 2.93 -6.47 -4.49
C ASP A 335 1.81 -6.88 -3.55
N MET A 336 0.84 -5.99 -3.35
CA MET A 336 -0.30 -6.26 -2.48
C MET A 336 -1.16 -7.40 -3.02
N ASN A 337 -1.43 -7.41 -4.33
CA ASN A 337 -2.21 -8.45 -4.99
C ASN A 337 -1.52 -9.82 -4.90
N ASN A 338 -0.26 -9.90 -5.32
CA ASN A 338 0.43 -11.18 -5.49
C ASN A 338 1.22 -11.65 -4.26
N GLY A 339 1.64 -10.72 -3.39
CA GLY A 339 2.51 -10.98 -2.24
C GLY A 339 1.79 -10.92 -0.89
N PHE A 340 0.73 -10.11 -0.77
CA PHE A 340 0.04 -9.85 0.50
C PHE A 340 -1.48 -10.08 0.42
N GLY A 341 -1.95 -10.82 -0.59
CA GLY A 341 -3.28 -11.42 -0.60
C GLY A 341 -4.45 -10.52 -0.98
N TRP A 342 -4.24 -9.31 -1.52
CA TRP A 342 -5.36 -8.45 -1.96
C TRP A 342 -6.22 -9.10 -3.06
N SER A 343 -5.65 -10.01 -3.86
CA SER A 343 -6.41 -10.77 -4.85
C SER A 343 -7.20 -11.95 -4.26
N ARG A 344 -7.11 -12.19 -2.94
CA ARG A 344 -7.72 -13.33 -2.24
C ARG A 344 -8.36 -12.88 -0.94
N LEU A 345 -9.35 -12.01 -1.09
CA LEU A 345 -10.09 -11.46 0.03
C LEU A 345 -10.75 -12.57 0.87
N PRO A 346 -10.59 -12.59 2.20
CA PRO A 346 -11.04 -13.71 3.03
C PRO A 346 -12.51 -13.63 3.44
N LYS A 347 -13.16 -12.48 3.29
CA LYS A 347 -14.51 -12.23 3.83
C LYS A 347 -15.52 -11.94 2.74
N SER A 348 -16.81 -12.05 3.10
CA SER A 348 -17.91 -11.88 2.15
C SER A 348 -18.30 -10.42 1.93
N PHE A 349 -17.97 -9.53 2.87
CA PHE A 349 -18.42 -8.13 2.88
C PHE A 349 -17.26 -7.15 2.74
N MET A 350 -17.50 -6.01 2.10
CA MET A 350 -16.53 -4.94 1.90
C MET A 350 -15.94 -4.44 3.21
N ALA A 351 -16.79 -4.26 4.24
CA ALA A 351 -16.37 -3.74 5.54
C ALA A 351 -15.29 -4.60 6.19
N GLU A 352 -15.52 -5.91 6.29
CA GLU A 352 -14.54 -6.86 6.83
C GLU A 352 -13.29 -6.97 5.93
N ASN A 353 -13.46 -6.90 4.61
CA ASN A 353 -12.32 -6.94 3.69
C ASN A 353 -11.48 -5.66 3.77
N THR A 354 -12.06 -4.51 4.11
CA THR A 354 -11.31 -3.25 4.32
C THR A 354 -10.33 -3.38 5.48
N VAL A 355 -10.74 -4.03 6.58
CA VAL A 355 -9.85 -4.40 7.68
C VAL A 355 -8.69 -5.25 7.17
N PHE A 356 -8.98 -6.28 6.38
CA PHE A 356 -7.94 -7.13 5.79
C PHE A 356 -6.95 -6.37 4.89
N LEU A 357 -7.44 -5.44 4.06
CA LEU A 357 -6.58 -4.58 3.23
C LEU A 357 -5.62 -3.74 4.07
N LEU A 358 -6.11 -3.15 5.17
CA LEU A 358 -5.31 -2.34 6.09
C LEU A 358 -4.28 -3.17 6.87
N LEU A 359 -4.68 -4.33 7.40
CA LEU A 359 -3.76 -5.22 8.12
C LEU A 359 -2.64 -5.75 7.20
N THR A 360 -2.98 -6.13 5.98
CA THR A 360 -1.98 -6.60 5.00
C THR A 360 -1.08 -5.46 4.51
N ALA A 361 -1.60 -4.23 4.38
CA ALA A 361 -0.79 -3.05 4.08
C ALA A 361 0.22 -2.75 5.21
N LEU A 362 -0.19 -2.85 6.48
CA LEU A 362 0.69 -2.74 7.64
C LEU A 362 1.80 -3.79 7.58
N ILE A 363 1.44 -5.06 7.35
CA ILE A 363 2.39 -6.17 7.21
C ILE A 363 3.40 -5.91 6.08
N ARG A 364 2.93 -5.40 4.94
CA ARG A 364 3.77 -5.07 3.79
C ARG A 364 4.70 -3.88 4.07
N ASN A 365 4.23 -2.85 4.79
CA ASN A 365 5.07 -1.75 5.22
C ASN A 365 6.15 -2.21 6.20
N PHE A 366 5.81 -3.10 7.14
CA PHE A 366 6.77 -3.74 8.04
C PHE A 366 7.83 -4.53 7.27
N TYR A 367 7.43 -5.32 6.26
CA TYR A 367 8.37 -6.00 5.36
C TYR A 367 9.39 -5.03 4.72
N LYS A 368 8.95 -3.82 4.33
CA LYS A 368 9.85 -2.81 3.77
C LYS A 368 10.86 -2.28 4.78
N VAL A 369 10.51 -2.19 6.06
CA VAL A 369 11.49 -1.86 7.13
C VAL A 369 12.55 -2.94 7.21
N ILE A 370 12.10 -4.19 7.29
CA ILE A 370 12.99 -5.34 7.43
C ILE A 370 13.97 -5.42 6.26
N ILE A 371 13.48 -5.33 5.03
CA ILE A 371 14.34 -5.47 3.84
C ILE A 371 15.34 -4.32 3.70
N GLN A 372 15.06 -3.16 4.30
CA GLN A 372 15.95 -2.01 4.32
C GLN A 372 17.04 -2.12 5.41
N ARG A 373 16.69 -2.69 6.58
CA ARG A 373 17.59 -2.88 7.72
C ARG A 373 18.47 -4.11 7.58
N LEU A 374 17.93 -5.21 7.04
CA LEU A 374 18.67 -6.44 6.82
C LEU A 374 19.71 -6.23 5.71
N ASP A 375 20.92 -6.75 5.91
CA ASP A 375 21.89 -6.88 4.82
C ASP A 375 21.50 -8.01 3.87
N VAL A 376 20.42 -7.77 3.12
CA VAL A 376 19.81 -8.73 2.18
C VAL A 376 20.80 -9.23 1.13
N LYS A 377 21.85 -8.47 0.82
CA LYS A 377 22.88 -8.90 -0.14
C LYS A 377 23.57 -10.18 0.31
N ARG A 378 23.78 -10.38 1.62
CA ARG A 378 24.37 -11.61 2.19
C ARG A 378 23.46 -12.83 2.07
N PHE A 379 22.16 -12.62 1.78
CA PHE A 379 21.18 -13.68 1.55
C PHE A 379 20.84 -13.84 0.06
N GLY A 380 21.21 -12.87 -0.78
CA GLY A 380 20.93 -12.83 -2.23
C GLY A 380 19.87 -11.82 -2.67
N PRO A 381 18.78 -11.55 -1.91
CA PRO A 381 17.84 -10.49 -2.26
C PRO A 381 18.47 -9.08 -2.23
N ASN A 382 17.79 -8.14 -2.87
CA ASN A 382 18.09 -6.70 -2.79
C ASN A 382 16.93 -5.94 -2.11
N LYS A 383 17.13 -4.66 -1.78
CA LYS A 383 16.13 -3.83 -1.10
C LYS A 383 14.80 -3.66 -1.86
N THR A 384 14.77 -3.98 -3.16
CA THR A 384 13.57 -3.90 -4.00
C THR A 384 12.95 -5.26 -4.29
N SER A 385 13.48 -6.34 -3.69
CA SER A 385 13.02 -7.69 -3.92
C SER A 385 11.60 -7.92 -3.38
N ARG A 386 10.83 -8.68 -4.15
CA ARG A 386 9.48 -9.14 -3.76
C ARG A 386 9.57 -10.08 -2.56
N ILE A 387 8.51 -10.14 -1.75
CA ILE A 387 8.45 -11.02 -0.57
C ILE A 387 8.78 -12.48 -0.92
N LYS A 388 8.33 -12.99 -2.07
CA LYS A 388 8.64 -14.35 -2.53
C LYS A 388 10.14 -14.67 -2.58
N ALA A 389 10.96 -13.72 -3.03
CA ALA A 389 12.41 -13.91 -3.07
C ALA A 389 13.02 -13.89 -1.66
N PHE A 390 12.49 -13.03 -0.78
CA PHE A 390 12.86 -12.99 0.62
C PHE A 390 12.49 -14.29 1.34
N VAL A 391 11.28 -14.82 1.15
CA VAL A 391 10.87 -16.12 1.71
C VAL A 391 11.84 -17.21 1.28
N PHE A 392 12.09 -17.33 -0.01
CA PHE A 392 12.93 -18.40 -0.56
C PHE A 392 14.38 -18.34 -0.09
N ARG A 393 14.94 -17.14 0.09
CA ARG A 393 16.37 -16.95 0.39
C ARG A 393 16.70 -16.77 1.87
N PHE A 394 15.74 -16.28 2.66
CA PHE A 394 15.94 -15.93 4.06
C PHE A 394 15.05 -16.75 5.01
N VAL A 395 13.75 -16.86 4.72
CA VAL A 395 12.82 -17.54 5.63
C VAL A 395 12.94 -19.05 5.55
N SER A 396 13.02 -19.60 4.34
CA SER A 396 13.09 -21.03 4.02
C SER A 396 14.46 -21.64 4.34
N VAL A 397 14.78 -21.75 5.63
CA VAL A 397 16.00 -22.39 6.14
C VAL A 397 15.62 -23.39 7.25
N PRO A 398 16.14 -24.64 7.25
CA PRO A 398 15.81 -25.58 8.31
C PRO A 398 16.33 -25.09 9.66
N ALA A 399 15.50 -25.17 10.70
CA ALA A 399 15.91 -24.78 12.05
C ALA A 399 15.23 -25.60 13.16
N LYS A 400 15.88 -25.62 14.33
CA LYS A 400 15.41 -26.32 15.52
C LYS A 400 15.73 -25.52 16.78
N TRP A 401 14.72 -25.28 17.61
CA TRP A 401 14.92 -24.77 18.95
C TRP A 401 15.44 -25.88 19.88
N ILE A 402 16.50 -25.58 20.62
CA ILE A 402 17.07 -26.44 21.66
C ILE A 402 17.08 -25.67 22.96
N ARG A 403 16.69 -26.33 24.05
CA ARG A 403 16.81 -25.78 25.39
C ARG A 403 18.15 -26.21 25.99
N THR A 404 19.02 -25.25 26.25
CA THR A 404 20.32 -25.48 26.88
C THR A 404 20.33 -24.79 28.24
N SER A 405 20.29 -25.57 29.32
CA SER A 405 20.20 -25.07 30.70
C SER A 405 19.07 -24.04 30.91
N ARG A 406 19.41 -22.74 30.89
CA ARG A 406 18.48 -21.62 31.13
C ARG A 406 18.07 -20.86 29.85
N TRP A 407 18.65 -21.21 28.70
CA TRP A 407 18.48 -20.46 27.46
C TRP A 407 17.86 -21.32 26.36
N TYR A 408 17.13 -20.67 25.46
CA TYR A 408 16.69 -21.27 24.20
C TYR A 408 17.67 -20.86 23.11
N VAL A 409 18.16 -21.84 22.34
CA VAL A 409 19.10 -21.63 21.24
C VAL A 409 18.43 -22.10 19.96
N LEU A 410 18.40 -21.23 18.93
CA LEU A 410 17.90 -21.59 17.61
C LEU A 410 19.05 -22.13 16.77
N ASN A 411 19.06 -23.44 16.54
CA ASN A 411 19.99 -24.04 15.59
C ASN A 411 19.46 -23.83 14.17
N ILE A 412 20.18 -23.07 13.35
CA ILE A 412 19.89 -22.88 11.93
C ILE A 412 20.85 -23.76 11.12
N TYR A 413 20.30 -24.66 10.30
CA TYR A 413 21.09 -25.63 9.53
C TYR A 413 21.40 -25.07 8.13
N THR A 414 22.46 -24.27 8.04
CA THR A 414 22.87 -23.59 6.81
C THR A 414 24.39 -23.40 6.75
N CYS A 415 24.92 -23.23 5.54
CA CYS A 415 26.30 -22.79 5.31
C CYS A 415 26.43 -21.26 5.28
N ASN A 416 25.33 -20.52 5.34
CA ASN A 416 25.34 -19.06 5.34
C ASN A 416 25.54 -18.52 6.77
N ASN A 417 26.77 -18.16 7.11
CA ASN A 417 27.11 -17.61 8.43
C ASN A 417 26.44 -16.26 8.72
N ALA A 418 25.90 -15.56 7.70
CA ALA A 418 25.22 -14.29 7.90
C ALA A 418 24.06 -14.38 8.88
N TYR A 419 23.40 -15.54 9.03
CA TYR A 419 22.32 -15.74 10.00
C TYR A 419 22.74 -15.49 11.46
N ALA A 420 24.02 -15.58 11.80
CA ALA A 420 24.51 -15.29 13.15
C ALA A 420 24.50 -13.78 13.48
N ASP A 421 24.51 -12.93 12.45
CA ASP A 421 24.57 -11.46 12.60
C ASP A 421 23.18 -10.81 12.44
N VAL A 422 22.14 -11.60 12.17
CA VAL A 422 20.81 -11.09 11.82
C VAL A 422 20.03 -10.71 13.07
N PHE A 423 19.71 -9.43 13.19
CA PHE A 423 18.80 -8.91 14.23
C PHE A 423 19.16 -9.42 15.63
N GLN A 424 20.44 -9.33 16.02
CA GLN A 424 20.89 -9.68 17.37
C GLN A 424 19.97 -9.01 18.40
N THR A 425 19.18 -9.83 19.09
CA THR A 425 18.38 -9.40 20.23
C THR A 425 19.22 -9.64 21.49
N ASP A 426 18.85 -9.00 22.60
CA ASP A 426 19.59 -9.07 23.89
C ASP A 426 19.77 -10.49 24.48
N PHE A 427 19.29 -11.52 23.77
CA PHE A 427 19.47 -12.94 24.11
C PHE A 427 20.63 -13.64 23.38
N GLY A 428 21.46 -12.89 22.63
CA GLY A 428 22.77 -13.34 22.15
C GLY A 428 22.90 -13.45 20.65
#